data_AF-A0A417UA25-F1
#
_entry.id   AF-A0A417UA25-F1
#
_cell.length_a   1.000
_cell.length_b   1.000
_cell.length_c   1.000
_cell.angle_alpha   90.00
_cell.angle_beta   90.00
_cell.angle_gamma   90.00
#
_symmetry.space_group_name_H-M   'P 1'
#
loop_
_entity.id
_entity.type
_entity.pdbx_description
1 polymer ?
#
loop_
_entity_poly.entity_id
_entity_poly.type
_entity_poly.pdbx_seq_one_letter_code
_entity_poly.pdbx_strand_id
1 'polypeptide(L)' 'MAREISRIEPMLDEFRKLWEKYPDLRFGQLVCNIVPENQLFYVEDDIMLERIQDWEKNRR' A
#
# COMPACT_ATOMS: atom_id res chain seq x y z
N MET A 1 23.64 0.29 6.79
CA MET A 1 23.08 1.66 6.85
C MET A 1 21.59 1.54 7.12
N ALA A 2 21.01 2.43 7.91
CA ALA A 2 19.56 2.47 8.12
C ALA A 2 18.86 2.96 6.84
N ARG A 3 17.57 2.62 6.66
CA ARG A 3 16.77 3.08 5.52
C ARG A 3 16.23 4.49 5.77
N GLU A 4 16.03 5.27 4.70
CA GLU A 4 15.57 6.67 4.75
C GLU A 4 14.17 6.84 5.35
N ILE A 5 14.04 7.57 6.47
CA ILE A 5 12.77 7.72 7.21
C ILE A 5 11.68 8.38 6.36
N SER A 6 12.07 9.26 5.43
CA SER A 6 11.16 10.00 4.55
C SER A 6 10.27 9.12 3.66
N ARG A 7 10.59 7.83 3.50
CA ARG A 7 9.77 6.89 2.71
C ARG A 7 8.47 6.45 3.40
N ILE A 8 8.37 6.62 4.73
CA ILE A 8 7.26 6.04 5.51
C ILE A 8 5.98 6.86 5.33
N GLU A 9 6.04 8.17 5.54
CA GLU A 9 4.85 9.04 5.54
C GLU A 9 4.06 9.00 4.23
N PRO A 10 4.67 9.10 3.02
CA PRO A 10 3.92 9.05 1.78
C PRO A 10 3.12 7.75 1.60
N MET A 11 3.68 6.61 2.02
CA MET A 11 3.00 5.31 1.95
C MET A 11 1.83 5.24 2.94
N LEU A 12 2.02 5.71 4.18
CA LEU A 12 0.96 5.74 5.18
C LEU A 12 -0.20 6.66 4.77
N ASP A 13 0.10 7.81 4.17
CA ASP A 13 -0.91 8.74 3.68
C ASP A 13 -1.78 8.11 2.56
N GLU A 14 -1.18 7.38 1.62
CA GLU A 14 -1.93 6.70 0.58
C GLU A 14 -2.76 5.52 1.13
N PHE A 15 -2.22 4.75 2.08
CA PHE A 15 -3.02 3.73 2.77
C PHE A 15 -4.20 4.33 3.53
N ARG A 16 -4.00 5.46 4.23
CA ARG A 16 -5.08 6.15 4.95
C ARG A 16 -6.19 6.55 3.98
N LYS A 17 -5.86 7.28 2.91
CA LYS A 17 -6.82 7.71 1.89
C LYS A 17 -7.60 6.53 1.31
N LEU A 18 -6.89 5.45 0.97
CA LEU A 18 -7.50 4.28 0.35
C LEU A 18 -8.41 3.52 1.33
N TRP A 19 -8.01 3.40 2.59
CA TRP A 19 -8.78 2.69 3.60
C TRP A 19 -10.03 3.46 4.02
N GLU A 20 -9.93 4.78 4.19
CA GLU A 20 -11.08 5.66 4.42
C GLU A 20 -12.09 5.61 3.26
N LYS A 21 -11.61 5.43 2.03
CA LYS A 21 -12.46 5.27 0.84
C LYS A 21 -13.16 3.91 0.75
N TYR A 22 -12.56 2.86 1.30
CA TYR A 22 -13.08 1.49 1.28
C TYR A 22 -13.15 0.90 2.70
N PRO A 23 -14.00 1.45 3.59
CA PRO A 23 -14.01 1.10 5.01
C PRO A 23 -14.43 -0.35 5.28
N ASP A 24 -15.11 -1.00 4.33
CA ASP A 24 -15.52 -2.41 4.44
C ASP A 24 -14.34 -3.39 4.38
N LEU A 25 -13.21 -2.97 3.78
CA LEU A 25 -12.00 -3.77 3.75
C LEU A 25 -11.24 -3.59 5.07
N ARG A 26 -10.94 -4.68 5.76
CA ARG A 26 -9.96 -4.63 6.87
C ARG A 26 -8.57 -4.31 6.29
N PHE A 27 -7.73 -3.61 7.06
CA PHE A 27 -6.39 -3.20 6.59
C PHE A 27 -5.57 -4.35 5.96
N GLY A 28 -5.52 -5.52 6.60
CA GLY A 28 -4.80 -6.67 6.05
C GLY A 28 -5.39 -7.16 4.71
N GLN A 29 -6.71 -7.11 4.52
CA GLN A 29 -7.33 -7.45 3.24
C GLN A 29 -6.98 -6.41 2.17
N LEU A 30 -6.95 -5.13 2.54
CA LEU A 30 -6.53 -4.07 1.64
C LEU A 30 -5.09 -4.31 1.14
N VAL A 31 -4.18 -4.60 2.06
CA VAL A 31 -2.77 -4.91 1.74
C VAL A 31 -2.66 -6.13 0.82
N CYS A 32 -3.36 -7.23 1.13
CA CYS A 32 -3.33 -8.45 0.30
C CYS A 32 -3.99 -8.27 -1.07
N ASN A 33 -4.92 -7.31 -1.23
CA ASN A 33 -5.51 -6.99 -2.53
C ASN A 33 -4.53 -6.22 -3.43
N ILE A 34 -3.57 -5.51 -2.86
CA ILE A 34 -2.57 -4.69 -3.58
C ILE A 34 -1.34 -5.53 -3.90
N VAL A 35 -0.90 -6.36 -2.95
CA VAL A 35 0.28 -7.21 -3.07
C VAL A 35 -0.09 -8.66 -2.76
N PRO A 36 0.20 -9.61 -3.65
CA PRO A 36 0.04 -11.03 -3.34
C PRO A 36 0.81 -11.41 -2.07
N GLU A 37 0.20 -12.23 -1.21
CA GLU A 37 0.77 -12.62 0.10
C GLU A 37 2.20 -13.16 0.00
N ASN A 38 2.48 -13.98 -1.02
CA ASN A 38 3.81 -14.55 -1.27
C ASN A 38 4.87 -13.53 -1.71
N GLN A 39 4.48 -12.32 -2.08
CA GLN A 39 5.37 -11.23 -2.47
C GLN A 39 5.48 -10.15 -1.39
N LEU A 40 4.55 -10.12 -0.42
CA LEU A 40 4.42 -9.03 0.54
C LEU A 40 5.71 -8.76 1.34
N PHE A 41 6.44 -9.82 1.69
CA PHE A 41 7.70 -9.71 2.43
C PHE A 41 8.82 -9.01 1.64
N TYR A 42 8.79 -9.07 0.30
CA TYR A 42 9.87 -8.60 -0.57
C TYR A 42 9.59 -7.24 -1.21
N VAL A 43 8.38 -6.71 -1.04
CA VAL A 43 8.01 -5.40 -1.61
C VAL A 43 8.68 -4.29 -0.79
N GLU A 44 9.41 -3.42 -1.48
CA GLU A 44 9.97 -2.20 -0.90
C GLU A 44 8.91 -1.08 -0.84
N ASP A 45 9.11 -0.09 0.04
CA ASP A 45 8.10 0.95 0.36
C ASP A 45 7.71 1.81 -0.86
N ASP A 46 8.66 2.09 -1.76
CA ASP A 46 8.44 2.81 -3.02
C ASP A 46 7.61 2.00 -4.02
N ILE A 47 7.93 0.70 -4.17
CA ILE A 47 7.14 -0.23 -4.99
C ILE A 47 5.74 -0.42 -4.40
N MET A 48 5.60 -0.45 -3.06
CA MET A 48 4.30 -0.51 -2.41
C MET A 48 3.47 0.73 -2.74
N LEU A 49 4.08 1.92 -2.67
CA LEU A 49 3.43 3.19 -3.01
C LEU A 49 2.92 3.20 -4.46
N GLU A 50 3.73 2.74 -5.42
CA GLU A 50 3.33 2.61 -6.82
C GLU A 50 2.13 1.65 -6.97
N ARG A 51 2.20 0.48 -6.32
CA ARG A 51 1.11 -0.52 -6.39
C ARG A 51 -0.19 -0.02 -5.78
N ILE A 52 -0.15 0.76 -4.68
CA ILE A 52 -1.35 1.39 -4.11
C ILE A 52 -2.03 2.28 -5.14
N GLN A 53 -1.26 3.16 -5.80
CA GLN A 53 -1.76 4.09 -6.81
C GLN A 53 -2.32 3.38 -8.05
N ASP A 54 -1.66 2.31 -8.50
CA ASP A 54 -2.10 1.54 -9.65
C ASP A 54 -3.31 0.67 -9.35
N TRP A 55 -3.38 0.09 -8.15
CA TRP A 55 -4.56 -0.65 -7.69
C TRP A 55 -5.81 0.24 -7.70
N GLU A 56 -5.68 1.50 -7.28
CA GLU A 56 -6.81 2.44 -7.33
C GLU A 56 -7.24 2.77 -8.77
N LYS A 57 -6.29 3.02 -9.67
CA LYS A 57 -6.59 3.32 -11.09
C LYS A 57 -7.29 2.15 -11.79
N ASN A 58 -6.82 0.93 -11.54
CA ASN A 58 -7.31 -0.28 -12.22
C ASN A 58 -8.64 -0.82 -11.67
N ARG A 59 -9.18 -0.24 -10.60
CA ARG A 59 -10.50 -0.58 -10.04
C ARG A 59 -11.67 0.22 -10.63
N ARG A 60 -11.39 1.21 -11.47
CA ARG A 60 -12.41 2.03 -12.15
C ARG A 60 -12.87 1.39 -13.44
#